data_AF-A0A6N9I0U9-F1
#
_entry.id   AF-A0A6N9I0U9-F1
#
_cell.length_a   1.000
_cell.length_b   1.000
_cell.length_c   1.000
_cell.angle_alpha   90.00
_cell.angle_beta   90.00
_cell.angle_gamma   90.00
#
_symmetry.space_group_name_H-M   'P 1'
#
loop_
_entity.id
_entity.type
_entity.pdbx_description
1 polymer ?
#
loop_
_entity_poly.entity_id
_entity_poly.type
_entity_poly.pdbx_seq_one_letter_code
_entity_poly.pdbx_strand_id
1 'polypeptide(L)'
;MANILFINADQQSTQTLISAMAAAQPADRLRLTTMHPHSLSKQVRARFEILVGAADDGLFMAEATAGIDAVYLTSGMATVKYLHTLSWALTNFKRPVKRIILTNSAASDSEVKTVTPFCSDRLAVLTALSATHVAFVLVQQVAAKVADCVLIETVDARSQVLRQVIELQQWNQWLITLLSTNVGKPWVGIAN
;
A
#
# COMPACT_ATOMS: atom_id res chain seq x y z
N MET A 1 -5.64 16.86 -3.45
CA MET A 1 -4.19 16.65 -3.41
C MET A 1 -3.88 15.84 -2.18
N ALA A 2 -3.34 14.64 -2.37
CA ALA A 2 -2.89 13.74 -1.33
C ALA A 2 -1.37 13.63 -1.34
N ASN A 3 -0.76 13.47 -0.17
CA ASN A 3 0.64 13.13 -0.02
C ASN A 3 0.76 11.62 0.22
N ILE A 4 1.43 10.91 -0.68
CA ILE A 4 1.36 9.45 -0.76
C ILE A 4 2.77 8.88 -0.67
N LEU A 5 2.98 7.98 0.29
CA LEU A 5 4.23 7.26 0.50
C LEU A 5 4.17 5.88 -0.15
N PHE A 6 5.13 5.57 -1.01
CA PHE A 6 5.36 4.22 -1.53
C PHE A 6 6.55 3.60 -0.82
N ILE A 7 6.30 2.49 -0.12
CA ILE A 7 7.37 1.70 0.51
C ILE A 7 7.92 0.69 -0.49
N ASN A 8 9.25 0.57 -0.55
CA ASN A 8 9.97 -0.31 -1.49
C ASN A 8 9.62 -0.01 -2.95
N ALA A 9 9.84 1.24 -3.34
CA ALA A 9 9.56 1.74 -4.68
C ALA A 9 10.36 1.03 -5.78
N ASP A 10 11.45 0.32 -5.45
CA ASP A 10 12.24 -0.46 -6.40
C ASP A 10 11.53 -1.71 -6.91
N GLN A 11 10.46 -2.17 -6.26
CA GLN A 11 9.68 -3.31 -6.73
C GLN A 11 8.92 -2.99 -8.03
N GLN A 12 8.93 -3.92 -8.98
CA GLN A 12 8.35 -3.74 -10.31
C GLN A 12 6.86 -3.34 -10.27
N SER A 13 6.05 -4.05 -9.48
CA SER A 13 4.61 -3.76 -9.34
C SER A 13 4.36 -2.35 -8.77
N THR A 14 5.18 -1.94 -7.80
CA THR A 14 5.16 -0.60 -7.23
C THR A 14 5.54 0.46 -8.26
N GLN A 15 6.58 0.24 -9.07
CA GLN A 15 6.99 1.16 -10.14
C GLN A 15 5.90 1.35 -11.21
N THR A 16 5.18 0.28 -11.57
CA THR A 16 4.04 0.36 -12.49
C THR A 16 2.94 1.25 -11.92
N LEU A 17 2.59 1.09 -10.64
CA LEU A 17 1.56 1.92 -10.01
C LEU A 17 1.99 3.38 -9.85
N ILE A 18 3.24 3.64 -9.45
CA ILE A 18 3.80 5.01 -9.37
C ILE A 18 3.65 5.71 -10.72
N SER A 19 4.00 5.03 -11.82
CA SER A 19 3.91 5.59 -13.17
C SER A 19 2.47 5.89 -13.57
N ALA A 20 1.54 4.96 -13.28
CA ALA A 20 0.11 5.15 -13.54
C ALA A 20 -0.47 6.32 -12.74
N MET A 21 -0.15 6.42 -11.45
CA MET A 21 -0.57 7.52 -10.57
C MET A 21 -0.03 8.87 -11.04
N ALA A 22 1.25 8.91 -11.43
CA ALA A 22 1.88 10.11 -11.93
C ALA A 22 1.24 10.66 -13.22
N ALA A 23 0.60 9.80 -14.01
CA ALA A 23 -0.17 10.18 -15.19
C ALA A 23 -1.62 10.58 -14.83
N ALA A 24 -2.30 9.78 -14.00
CA ALA A 24 -3.71 9.95 -13.68
C ALA A 24 -4.00 11.08 -12.67
N GLN A 25 -3.07 11.34 -11.73
CA GLN A 25 -3.24 12.30 -10.65
C GLN A 25 -1.97 13.18 -10.48
N PRO A 26 -1.67 14.07 -11.46
CA PRO A 26 -0.43 14.84 -11.46
C PRO A 26 -0.33 15.86 -10.30
N ALA A 27 -1.45 16.20 -9.66
CA ALA A 27 -1.49 17.10 -8.52
C ALA A 27 -1.04 16.43 -7.22
N ASP A 28 -1.06 15.10 -7.12
CA ASP A 28 -0.66 14.38 -5.91
C ASP A 28 0.86 14.35 -5.75
N ARG A 29 1.30 14.37 -4.49
CA ARG A 29 2.73 14.34 -4.14
C ARG A 29 3.12 12.93 -3.77
N LEU A 30 4.04 12.35 -4.53
CA LEU A 30 4.51 10.99 -4.30
C LEU A 30 5.89 11.04 -3.66
N ARG A 31 6.02 10.41 -2.50
CA ARG A 31 7.28 10.14 -1.81
C ARG A 31 7.58 8.66 -1.90
N LEU A 32 8.83 8.32 -2.19
CA LEU A 32 9.26 6.96 -2.46
C LEU A 32 10.34 6.55 -1.46
N THR A 33 10.24 5.35 -0.87
CA THR A 33 11.37 4.78 -0.10
C THR A 33 11.98 3.61 -0.85
N THR A 34 13.30 3.48 -0.77
CA THR A 34 14.02 2.34 -1.35
C THR A 34 15.40 2.20 -0.69
N MET A 35 15.93 0.98 -0.66
CA MET A 35 17.35 0.74 -0.37
C MET A 35 18.22 0.78 -1.64
N HIS A 36 17.59 0.70 -2.82
CA HIS A 36 18.26 0.54 -4.11
C HIS A 36 17.88 1.68 -5.07
N PRO A 37 18.30 2.93 -4.82
CA PRO A 37 17.91 4.06 -5.65
C PRO A 37 18.31 3.89 -7.13
N HIS A 38 19.36 3.13 -7.41
CA HIS A 38 19.80 2.83 -8.78
C HIS A 38 18.85 1.92 -9.56
N SER A 39 18.00 1.15 -8.87
CA SER A 39 16.96 0.31 -9.48
C SER A 39 15.77 1.12 -9.99
N LEU A 40 15.65 2.39 -9.58
CA LEU A 40 14.63 3.31 -10.07
C LEU A 40 15.07 3.98 -11.38
N SER A 41 14.13 4.12 -12.31
CA SER A 41 14.37 4.81 -13.58
C SER A 41 14.87 6.24 -13.35
N LYS A 42 15.67 6.77 -14.28
CA LYS A 42 16.16 8.17 -14.21
C LYS A 42 15.01 9.17 -14.13
N GLN A 43 13.90 8.90 -14.83
CA GLN A 43 12.71 9.75 -14.84
C GLN A 43 12.03 9.79 -13.48
N VAL A 44 11.88 8.64 -12.82
CA VAL A 44 11.33 8.54 -11.45
C VAL A 44 12.22 9.31 -10.47
N ARG A 45 13.54 9.12 -10.57
CA ARG A 45 14.51 9.81 -9.70
C ARG A 45 14.54 11.32 -9.85
N ALA A 46 14.29 11.84 -11.05
CA ALA A 46 14.26 13.27 -11.29
C ALA A 46 12.92 13.92 -10.88
N ARG A 47 11.85 13.13 -10.75
CA ARG A 47 10.49 13.63 -10.58
C ARG A 47 9.98 13.59 -9.14
N PHE A 48 10.42 12.61 -8.35
CA PHE A 48 9.85 12.35 -7.02
C PHE A 48 10.87 12.51 -5.90
N GLU A 49 10.36 12.79 -4.71
CA GLU A 49 11.15 12.75 -3.48
C GLU A 49 11.47 11.28 -3.15
N ILE A 50 12.76 10.96 -3.07
CA ILE A 50 13.24 9.61 -2.75
C ILE A 50 14.01 9.65 -1.44
N LEU A 51 13.52 8.87 -0.49
CA LEU A 51 14.22 8.60 0.76
C LEU A 51 14.93 7.26 0.66
N VAL A 52 16.24 7.27 0.88
CA VAL A 52 17.07 6.08 0.81
C VAL A 52 17.31 5.55 2.21
N GLY A 53 16.85 4.33 2.47
CA GLY A 53 16.97 3.71 3.79
C GLY A 53 16.09 2.48 3.95
N ALA A 54 16.27 1.80 5.08
CA ALA A 54 15.57 0.57 5.37
C ALA A 54 14.21 0.86 6.03
N ALA A 55 13.13 0.31 5.47
CA ALA A 55 11.78 0.54 5.99
C ALA A 55 11.52 -0.14 7.36
N ASP A 56 12.43 -1.00 7.83
CA ASP A 56 12.42 -1.57 9.18
C ASP A 56 13.24 -0.77 10.20
N ASP A 57 13.75 0.41 9.83
CA ASP A 57 14.26 1.43 10.76
C ASP A 57 13.12 2.38 11.18
N GLY A 58 12.90 2.49 12.49
CA GLY A 58 11.83 3.32 13.05
C GLY A 58 12.02 4.83 12.83
N LEU A 59 13.24 5.36 12.95
CA LEU A 59 13.50 6.78 12.72
C LEU A 59 13.39 7.12 11.23
N PHE A 60 13.88 6.23 10.37
CA PHE A 60 13.69 6.38 8.93
C PHE A 60 12.20 6.37 8.56
N MET A 61 11.41 5.43 9.10
CA MET A 61 9.97 5.37 8.87
C MET A 61 9.24 6.60 9.42
N ALA A 62 9.68 7.13 10.56
CA ALA A 62 9.15 8.37 11.11
C ALA A 62 9.37 9.53 10.14
N GLU A 63 10.56 9.67 9.55
CA GLU A 63 10.84 10.70 8.54
C GLU A 63 9.99 10.47 7.28
N ALA A 64 9.95 9.24 6.78
CA ALA A 64 9.21 8.89 5.58
C ALA A 64 7.72 9.23 5.69
N THR A 65 7.13 9.06 6.87
CA THR A 65 5.71 9.34 7.15
C THR A 65 5.40 10.80 7.49
N ALA A 66 6.40 11.68 7.54
CA ALA A 66 6.19 13.10 7.85
C ALA A 66 5.36 13.80 6.75
N GLY A 67 4.17 14.29 7.11
CA GLY A 67 3.27 15.00 6.17
C GLY A 67 2.56 14.08 5.16
N ILE A 68 2.56 12.76 5.37
CA ILE A 68 1.93 11.78 4.49
C ILE A 68 0.47 11.54 4.89
N ASP A 69 -0.43 11.51 3.91
CA ASP A 69 -1.86 11.18 4.09
C ASP A 69 -2.13 9.69 3.87
N ALA A 70 -1.44 9.05 2.93
CA ALA A 70 -1.65 7.63 2.60
C ALA A 70 -0.33 6.88 2.37
N VAL A 71 -0.28 5.61 2.76
CA VAL A 71 0.86 4.72 2.58
C VAL A 71 0.46 3.55 1.70
N TYR A 72 1.27 3.26 0.69
CA TYR A 72 1.19 2.07 -0.14
C TYR A 72 2.38 1.16 0.14
N LEU A 73 2.12 -0.13 0.31
CA LEU A 73 3.14 -1.16 0.36
C LEU A 73 2.61 -2.48 -0.20
N THR A 74 3.51 -3.33 -0.65
CA THR A 74 3.24 -4.68 -1.14
C THR A 74 3.56 -5.71 -0.04
N SER A 75 2.85 -6.84 -0.08
CA SER A 75 3.06 -7.99 0.80
C SER A 75 4.25 -8.80 0.30
N GLY A 76 5.24 -8.97 1.16
CA GLY A 76 6.43 -9.79 0.97
C GLY A 76 7.01 -10.20 2.33
N MET A 77 8.17 -10.87 2.32
CA MET A 77 8.78 -11.43 3.54
C MET A 77 9.01 -10.42 4.67
N ALA A 78 9.34 -9.17 4.33
CA ALA A 78 9.66 -8.13 5.31
C ALA A 78 8.45 -7.27 5.74
N THR A 79 7.25 -7.48 5.17
CA THR A 79 6.09 -6.60 5.39
C THR A 79 5.69 -6.49 6.85
N VAL A 80 5.78 -7.57 7.64
CA VAL A 80 5.42 -7.52 9.08
C VAL A 80 6.36 -6.56 9.83
N LYS A 81 7.66 -6.57 9.53
CA LYS A 81 8.63 -5.63 10.12
C LYS A 81 8.28 -4.18 9.76
N TYR A 82 7.96 -3.92 8.50
CA TYR A 82 7.58 -2.58 8.04
C TYR A 82 6.28 -2.09 8.68
N LEU A 83 5.30 -2.97 8.87
CA LEU A 83 4.07 -2.61 9.58
C LEU A 83 4.36 -2.30 11.05
N HIS A 84 5.27 -3.03 11.70
CA HIS A 84 5.67 -2.72 13.09
C HIS A 84 6.34 -1.35 13.20
N THR A 85 7.32 -1.04 12.33
CA THR A 85 7.96 0.28 12.32
C THR A 85 7.00 1.39 11.95
N LEU A 86 6.07 1.13 11.03
CA LEU A 86 5.01 2.08 10.70
C LEU A 86 4.09 2.31 11.91
N SER A 87 3.62 1.27 12.58
CA SER A 87 2.80 1.38 13.79
C SER A 87 3.53 2.16 14.89
N TRP A 88 4.82 1.88 15.09
CA TRP A 88 5.64 2.61 16.04
C TRP A 88 5.78 4.09 15.66
N ALA A 89 6.08 4.38 14.39
CA ALA A 89 6.22 5.76 13.90
C ALA A 89 4.93 6.56 14.06
N LEU A 90 3.78 5.98 13.72
CA LEU A 90 2.48 6.63 13.86
C LEU A 90 2.05 6.86 15.31
N THR A 91 2.46 5.97 16.22
CA THR A 91 2.15 6.09 17.65
C THR A 91 3.02 7.15 18.34
N ASN A 92 4.31 7.20 17.99
CA ASN A 92 5.28 8.06 18.68
C ASN A 92 5.42 9.44 18.04
N PHE A 93 5.19 9.55 16.73
CA PHE A 93 5.20 10.81 16.01
C PHE A 93 3.76 11.08 15.55
N LYS A 94 3.19 12.22 15.93
CA LYS A 94 1.85 12.62 15.48
C LYS A 94 1.87 12.76 13.94
N ARG A 95 1.47 11.72 13.21
CA ARG A 95 1.46 11.69 11.75
C ARG A 95 0.03 11.81 11.23
N PRO A 96 -0.22 12.55 10.14
CA PRO A 96 -1.56 12.74 9.58
C PRO A 96 -1.98 11.58 8.65
N VAL A 97 -1.35 10.41 8.76
CA VAL A 97 -1.67 9.26 7.92
C VAL A 97 -3.10 8.83 8.20
N LYS A 98 -3.91 8.76 7.15
CA LYS A 98 -5.33 8.36 7.21
C LYS A 98 -5.54 6.97 6.65
N ARG A 99 -4.65 6.52 5.76
CA ARG A 99 -4.81 5.25 5.06
C ARG A 99 -3.50 4.49 4.88
N ILE A 100 -3.55 3.17 5.07
CA ILE A 100 -2.49 2.24 4.70
C ILE A 100 -3.11 1.18 3.79
N ILE A 101 -2.54 1.03 2.59
CA ILE A 101 -2.93 0.02 1.61
C ILE A 101 -1.81 -1.00 1.49
N LEU A 102 -2.13 -2.24 1.84
CA LEU A 102 -1.24 -3.38 1.67
C LEU A 102 -1.77 -4.26 0.55
N THR A 103 -1.06 -4.37 -0.57
CA THR A 103 -1.45 -5.29 -1.65
C THR A 103 -0.76 -6.63 -1.52
N ASN A 104 -1.47 -7.73 -1.71
CA ASN A 104 -0.90 -9.06 -1.89
C ASN A 104 -1.17 -9.52 -3.32
N SER A 105 -0.19 -9.34 -4.20
CA SER A 105 -0.21 -9.89 -5.55
C SER A 105 0.37 -11.31 -5.47
N ALA A 106 -0.48 -12.33 -5.42
CA ALA A 106 -0.04 -13.70 -5.62
C ALA A 106 0.48 -13.79 -7.07
N ALA A 107 1.80 -13.84 -7.23
CA ALA A 107 2.40 -14.01 -8.53
C ALA A 107 2.21 -15.46 -8.98
N SER A 108 1.42 -15.65 -10.03
CA SER A 108 1.30 -16.88 -10.83
C SER A 108 0.59 -18.10 -10.20
N ASP A 109 -0.14 -18.83 -11.05
CA ASP A 109 -0.94 -20.03 -10.76
C ASP A 109 -0.17 -21.18 -10.09
N SER A 110 1.17 -21.15 -10.05
CA SER A 110 1.98 -22.13 -9.32
C SER A 110 2.14 -21.84 -7.83
N GLU A 111 1.85 -20.61 -7.37
CA GLU A 111 1.91 -20.20 -5.95
C GLU A 111 0.52 -20.00 -5.31
N VAL A 112 -0.55 -20.31 -6.04
CA VAL A 112 -1.95 -20.26 -5.55
C VAL A 112 -2.20 -21.21 -4.37
N LYS A 113 -1.28 -22.12 -4.05
CA LYS A 113 -1.40 -23.05 -2.91
C LYS A 113 -1.14 -22.43 -1.54
N THR A 114 -0.64 -21.21 -1.46
CA THR A 114 -0.58 -20.52 -0.17
C THR A 114 -1.10 -19.11 -0.35
N VAL A 115 -2.43 -18.95 -0.19
CA VAL A 115 -2.92 -17.82 0.59
C VAL A 115 -1.97 -17.72 1.77
N THR A 116 -1.02 -16.77 1.76
CA THR A 116 -0.12 -16.63 2.89
C THR A 116 -1.07 -16.41 4.06
N PRO A 117 -1.15 -17.36 5.01
CA PRO A 117 -2.06 -17.19 6.13
C PRO A 117 -1.73 -15.84 6.72
N PHE A 118 -2.73 -15.03 7.03
CA PHE A 118 -2.48 -13.84 7.82
C PHE A 118 -1.81 -14.31 9.10
N CYS A 119 -0.49 -14.15 9.19
CA CYS A 119 0.24 -14.55 10.37
C CYS A 119 -0.37 -13.80 11.56
N SER A 120 -0.48 -14.46 12.71
CA SER A 120 -0.95 -13.86 13.96
C SER A 120 -0.30 -12.49 14.21
N ASP A 121 0.98 -12.39 13.91
CA ASP A 121 1.76 -11.17 14.09
C ASP A 121 1.26 -10.04 13.19
N ARG A 122 0.94 -10.34 11.93
CA ARG A 122 0.38 -9.37 11.00
C ARG A 122 -0.96 -8.85 11.53
N LEU A 123 -1.87 -9.74 11.95
CA LEU A 123 -3.16 -9.34 12.53
C LEU A 123 -2.99 -8.49 13.80
N ALA A 124 -2.02 -8.82 14.65
CA ALA A 124 -1.70 -8.03 15.83
C ALA A 124 -1.25 -6.62 15.46
N VAL A 125 -0.38 -6.46 14.44
CA VAL A 125 0.03 -5.14 13.98
C VAL A 125 -1.11 -4.36 13.35
N LEU A 126 -1.96 -5.02 12.56
CA LEU A 126 -3.14 -4.37 11.97
C LEU A 126 -4.11 -3.88 13.04
N THR A 127 -4.29 -4.67 14.11
CA THR A 127 -5.07 -4.26 15.27
C THR A 127 -4.45 -3.05 15.96
N ALA A 128 -3.12 -3.02 16.13
CA ALA A 128 -2.42 -1.86 16.71
C ALA A 128 -2.59 -0.59 15.84
N LEU A 129 -2.52 -0.74 14.52
CA LEU A 129 -2.78 0.35 13.57
C LEU A 129 -4.26 0.80 13.58
N SER A 130 -5.21 -0.08 13.88
CA SER A 130 -6.62 0.29 14.02
C SER A 130 -6.84 1.30 15.14
N ALA A 131 -6.08 1.17 16.23
CA ALA A 131 -6.17 2.02 17.39
C ALA A 131 -5.68 3.46 17.11
N THR A 132 -4.92 3.68 16.02
CA THR A 132 -4.48 5.01 15.60
C THR A 132 -5.47 5.71 14.66
N HIS A 133 -6.71 5.18 14.53
CA HIS A 133 -7.76 5.67 13.62
C HIS A 133 -7.37 5.67 12.13
N VAL A 134 -6.36 4.88 11.76
CA VAL A 134 -5.92 4.72 10.38
C VAL A 134 -6.80 3.69 9.68
N ALA A 135 -7.33 4.05 8.51
CA ALA A 135 -8.02 3.10 7.65
C ALA A 135 -7.00 2.14 7.04
N PHE A 136 -7.03 0.89 7.50
CA PHE A 136 -6.23 -0.17 6.89
C PHE A 136 -7.03 -0.88 5.80
N VAL A 137 -6.39 -1.11 4.66
CA VAL A 137 -6.97 -1.83 3.52
C VAL A 137 -5.94 -2.85 3.07
N LEU A 138 -6.16 -4.11 3.43
CA LEU A 138 -5.55 -5.21 2.69
C LEU A 138 -6.21 -5.30 1.31
N VAL A 139 -5.46 -5.56 0.26
CA VAL A 139 -6.00 -5.85 -1.07
C VAL A 139 -5.36 -7.14 -1.54
N GLN A 140 -6.11 -8.23 -1.46
CA GLN A 140 -5.63 -9.50 -2.01
C GLN A 140 -6.14 -9.65 -3.43
N GLN A 141 -5.22 -9.90 -4.38
CA GLN A 141 -5.57 -10.27 -5.74
C GLN A 141 -5.72 -11.78 -5.81
N VAL A 142 -6.93 -12.27 -6.05
CA VAL A 142 -7.19 -13.69 -6.33
C VAL A 142 -7.60 -13.80 -7.80
N ALA A 143 -6.92 -14.69 -8.55
CA ALA A 143 -7.31 -14.99 -9.92
C ALA A 143 -8.78 -15.44 -9.93
N ALA A 144 -9.65 -14.70 -10.61
CA ALA A 144 -11.03 -15.12 -10.74
C ALA A 144 -11.09 -16.39 -11.61
N LYS A 145 -12.04 -17.28 -11.32
CA LYS A 145 -12.33 -18.42 -12.20
C LYS A 145 -12.87 -17.99 -13.58
N VAL A 146 -13.13 -16.70 -13.76
CA VAL A 146 -13.61 -16.06 -14.99
C VAL A 146 -12.44 -15.28 -15.59
N ALA A 147 -12.21 -15.45 -16.89
CA ALA A 147 -11.10 -14.81 -17.60
C ALA A 147 -11.08 -13.28 -17.35
N ASP A 148 -9.87 -12.73 -17.19
CA ASP A 148 -9.57 -11.29 -17.07
C ASP A 148 -10.15 -10.54 -15.86
N CYS A 149 -10.63 -11.24 -14.83
CA CYS A 149 -11.10 -10.63 -13.59
C CYS A 149 -10.20 -10.97 -12.39
N VAL A 150 -10.19 -10.07 -11.41
CA VAL A 150 -9.55 -10.28 -10.11
C VAL A 150 -10.58 -10.09 -9.00
N LEU A 151 -10.60 -11.04 -8.06
CA LEU A 151 -11.31 -10.85 -6.79
C LEU A 151 -10.40 -10.06 -5.86
N ILE A 152 -10.92 -8.95 -5.38
CA ILE A 152 -10.35 -8.11 -4.32
C ILE A 152 -11.01 -8.51 -3.02
N GLU A 153 -10.21 -9.01 -2.08
CA GLU A 153 -10.61 -9.07 -0.68
C GLU A 153 -9.97 -7.92 0.08
N THR A 154 -10.81 -7.15 0.77
CA THR A 154 -10.34 -6.12 1.69
C THR A 154 -10.76 -6.39 3.10
N VAL A 155 -9.77 -6.36 3.98
CA VAL A 155 -9.93 -6.50 5.42
C VAL A 155 -9.68 -5.15 6.05
N ASP A 156 -10.68 -4.63 6.76
CA ASP A 156 -10.53 -3.40 7.52
C ASP A 156 -9.94 -3.65 8.91
N ALA A 157 -9.68 -2.56 9.62
CA ALA A 157 -9.11 -2.56 10.96
C ALA A 157 -10.02 -3.24 12.02
N ARG A 158 -11.30 -3.47 11.69
CA ARG A 158 -12.31 -4.16 12.52
C ARG A 158 -12.53 -5.61 12.08
N SER A 159 -11.64 -6.14 11.23
CA SER A 159 -11.76 -7.48 10.64
C SER A 159 -13.01 -7.69 9.78
N GLN A 160 -13.64 -6.62 9.29
CA GLN A 160 -14.70 -6.72 8.29
C GLN A 160 -14.09 -7.01 6.93
N VAL A 161 -14.64 -8.01 6.23
CA VAL A 161 -14.18 -8.42 4.91
C VAL A 161 -15.18 -7.92 3.86
N LEU A 162 -14.71 -7.10 2.92
CA LEU A 162 -15.43 -6.77 1.70
C LEU A 162 -14.82 -7.55 0.53
N ARG A 163 -15.67 -7.98 -0.38
CA ARG A 163 -15.27 -8.65 -1.61
C ARG A 163 -15.79 -7.88 -2.81
N GLN A 164 -14.91 -7.57 -3.76
CA GLN A 164 -15.26 -6.91 -5.01
C GLN A 164 -14.58 -7.64 -6.17
N VAL A 165 -15.28 -7.82 -7.28
CA VAL A 165 -14.68 -8.33 -8.52
C VAL A 165 -14.48 -7.15 -9.45
N ILE A 166 -13.27 -7.00 -9.96
CA ILE A 166 -12.96 -5.99 -10.98
C ILE A 166 -12.23 -6.65 -12.16
N GLU A 167 -12.29 -6.00 -13.31
CA GLU A 167 -11.47 -6.39 -14.45
C GLU A 167 -9.99 -6.12 -14.13
N LEU A 168 -9.09 -7.02 -14.54
CA LEU A 168 -7.66 -6.91 -14.29
C LEU A 168 -7.08 -5.60 -14.84
N GLN A 169 -7.56 -5.13 -16.00
CA GLN A 169 -7.15 -3.86 -16.60
C GLN A 169 -7.50 -2.63 -15.75
N GLN A 170 -8.50 -2.74 -14.87
CA GLN A 170 -8.93 -1.65 -13.99
C GLN A 170 -8.16 -1.62 -12.66
N TRP A 171 -7.28 -2.59 -12.41
CA TRP A 171 -6.54 -2.75 -11.14
C TRP A 171 -5.82 -1.48 -10.69
N ASN A 172 -4.98 -0.90 -11.56
CA ASN A 172 -4.23 0.31 -11.22
C ASN A 172 -5.17 1.50 -10.98
N GLN A 173 -6.23 1.63 -11.79
CA GLN A 173 -7.21 2.70 -11.63
C GLN A 173 -7.95 2.59 -10.31
N TRP A 174 -8.33 1.38 -9.91
CA TRP A 174 -8.97 1.11 -8.62
C TRP A 174 -8.03 1.48 -7.45
N LEU A 175 -6.75 1.09 -7.52
CA LEU A 175 -5.75 1.48 -6.52
C LEU A 175 -5.53 3.00 -6.46
N ILE A 176 -5.49 3.68 -7.61
CA ILE A 176 -5.39 5.15 -7.70
C ILE A 176 -6.56 5.81 -6.94
N THR A 177 -7.80 5.36 -7.19
CA THR A 177 -8.99 5.89 -6.51
C THR A 177 -8.90 5.72 -4.99
N LEU A 178 -8.35 4.60 -4.54
CA LEU A 178 -8.18 4.30 -3.12
C LEU A 178 -7.05 5.14 -2.48
N LEU A 179 -5.95 5.36 -3.19
CA LEU A 179 -4.75 6.09 -2.71
C LEU A 179 -4.88 7.61 -2.78
N SER A 180 -5.72 8.14 -3.67
CA SER A 180 -5.80 9.58 -3.95
C SER A 180 -7.18 10.17 -3.62
N THR A 181 -8.21 9.70 -4.30
CA THR A 181 -9.53 10.35 -4.31
C THR A 181 -10.29 10.19 -3.00
N ASN A 182 -10.05 9.08 -2.28
CA ASN A 182 -10.84 8.70 -1.11
C ASN A 182 -10.07 8.70 0.21
N VAL A 183 -8.85 9.26 0.27
CA VAL A 183 -7.94 9.12 1.44
C VAL A 183 -8.59 9.52 2.77
N GLY A 184 -9.40 10.58 2.78
CA GLY A 184 -10.09 11.06 3.98
C GLY A 184 -11.51 10.52 4.19
N LYS A 185 -12.05 9.72 3.26
CA LYS A 185 -13.39 9.17 3.39
C LYS A 185 -13.35 7.85 4.16
N PRO A 186 -14.32 7.57 5.05
CA PRO A 186 -14.48 6.24 5.61
C PRO A 186 -14.63 5.24 4.46
N TRP A 187 -13.94 4.10 4.56
CA TRP A 187 -13.98 3.09 3.52
C TRP A 187 -15.36 2.41 3.55
N VAL A 188 -16.24 2.87 2.67
CA VAL A 188 -17.45 2.20 2.23
C VAL A 188 -17.07 1.71 0.85
N GLY A 189 -17.05 0.39 0.63
CA GLY A 189 -16.50 -0.23 -0.59
C GLY A 189 -16.73 0.60 -1.85
N ILE A 190 -15.71 0.72 -2.70
CA ILE A 190 -15.76 1.56 -3.90
C ILE A 190 -16.92 1.05 -4.76
N ALA A 191 -18.06 1.74 -4.72
CA ALA A 191 -19.20 1.44 -5.58
C ALA A 191 -18.73 1.65 -7.02
N ASN A 192 -18.88 0.61 -7.84
CA ASN A 192 -18.62 0.65 -9.28
C ASN A 192 -19.42 1.78 -9.94
#